data_AF-A0A7C7G108-F1
#
_entry.id   AF-A0A7C7G108-F1
#
_cell.length_a   1.000
_cell.length_b   1.000
_cell.length_c   1.000
_cell.angle_alpha   90.00
_cell.angle_beta   90.00
_cell.angle_gamma   90.00
#
_symmetry.space_group_name_H-M   'P 1'
#
loop_
_entity.id
_entity.type
_entity.pdbx_description
1 polymer ?
#
loop_
_entity_poly.entity_id
_entity_poly.type
_entity_poly.pdbx_seq_one_letter_code
_entity_poly.pdbx_strand_id
1 'polypeptide(L)' 'DWIKSYNNDRTHQGKMCGGRTPMETLLDGKSIGAEKNLA' A
#
# COMPACT_ATOMS: atom_id res chain seq x y z
N ASP A 1 -13.82 -14.73 0.83
CA ASP A 1 -13.37 -13.46 1.48
C ASP A 1 -11.89 -13.39 1.88
N TRP A 2 -10.97 -14.08 1.20
CA TRP A 2 -9.55 -14.04 1.59
C TRP A 2 -8.80 -12.83 1.02
N ILE A 3 -9.09 -12.43 -0.23
CA ILE A 3 -8.44 -11.27 -0.87
C ILE A 3 -8.74 -9.98 -0.12
N LYS A 4 -10.01 -9.78 0.29
CA LYS A 4 -10.41 -8.58 1.02
C LYS A 4 -9.64 -8.44 2.32
N SER A 5 -9.53 -9.54 3.08
CA SER A 5 -8.80 -9.55 4.35
C SER A 5 -7.29 -9.40 4.16
N TYR A 6 -6.70 -10.06 3.15
CA TYR A 6 -5.30 -9.88 2.81
C TYR A 6 -4.95 -8.42 2.46
N ASN A 7 -5.82 -7.76 1.70
CA ASN A 7 -5.60 -6.40 1.22
C ASN A 7 -5.83 -5.32 2.29
N ASN A 8 -6.73 -5.55 3.25
CA ASN A 8 -7.19 -4.51 4.19
C ASN A 8 -6.92 -4.80 5.68
N ASP A 9 -6.72 -6.06 6.07
CA ASP A 9 -6.57 -6.42 7.50
C ASP A 9 -5.16 -6.90 7.82
N ARG A 10 -4.50 -7.54 6.85
CA ARG A 10 -3.17 -8.12 7.05
C ARG A 10 -2.08 -7.08 6.91
N THR A 11 -1.45 -6.73 8.02
CA THR A 11 -0.26 -5.89 8.05
C THR A 11 0.99 -6.71 7.72
N HIS A 12 1.91 -6.12 6.95
CA HIS A 12 3.15 -6.78 6.55
C HIS A 12 4.36 -5.99 7.08
N GLN A 13 5.27 -6.66 7.80
CA GLN A 13 6.53 -6.07 8.29
C GLN A 13 7.67 -6.09 7.24
N GLY A 14 7.31 -6.07 5.95
CA GLY A 14 8.31 -5.91 4.88
C GLY A 14 8.84 -4.48 4.83
N LYS A 15 10.06 -4.26 4.33
CA LYS A 15 10.68 -2.93 4.19
C LYS A 15 9.76 -1.89 3.53
N MET A 16 8.92 -2.32 2.59
CA MET A 16 7.97 -1.46 1.87
C MET A 16 6.67 -1.19 2.64
N CYS A 17 6.13 -2.21 3.30
CA CYS A 17 4.84 -2.07 4.00
C CYS A 17 5.02 -1.47 5.39
N GLY A 18 6.10 -1.78 6.11
CA GLY A 18 6.42 -1.14 7.40
C GLY A 18 5.32 -1.30 8.46
N GLY A 19 4.58 -2.40 8.44
CA GLY A 19 3.42 -2.60 9.31
C GLY A 19 2.08 -2.10 8.74
N ARG A 20 2.07 -1.57 7.52
CA ARG A 20 0.85 -1.23 6.78
C ARG A 20 0.29 -2.43 6.02
N THR A 21 -0.98 -2.34 5.67
CA THR A 21 -1.67 -3.25 4.77
C THR A 21 -1.24 -3.01 3.31
N PRO A 22 -1.47 -3.98 2.41
CA PRO A 22 -1.22 -3.78 0.98
C PRO A 22 -1.95 -2.56 0.40
N MET A 23 -3.21 -2.31 0.79
CA MET A 23 -3.98 -1.17 0.28
C MET A 23 -3.43 0.17 0.78
N GLU A 24 -3.05 0.28 2.05
CA GLU A 24 -2.42 1.50 2.58
C GLU A 24 -1.10 1.79 1.86
N THR A 25 -0.30 0.76 1.58
CA THR A 25 0.95 0.90 0.83
C THR A 25 0.70 1.36 -0.62
N LEU A 26 -0.35 0.82 -1.26
CA LEU A 26 -0.72 1.21 -2.62
C LEU A 26 -1.18 2.67 -2.70
N LEU A 27 -2.00 3.12 -1.76
CA LEU A 27 -2.51 4.50 -1.73
C LEU A 27 -1.40 5.52 -1.48
N ASP A 28 -0.46 5.20 -0.58
CA ASP A 28 0.73 6.01 -0.33
C ASP A 28 1.59 6.15 -1.62
N GLY A 29 1.82 5.03 -2.31
CA GLY A 29 2.55 5.03 -3.58
C GLY A 29 1.85 5.79 -4.72
N LYS A 30 0.52 5.88 -4.70
CA LYS A 30 -0.25 6.60 -5.72
C LYS A 30 0.03 8.10 -5.69
N SER A 31 0.10 8.70 -4.50
CA SER A 31 0.42 10.13 -4.33
C SER A 31 1.82 10.44 -4.84
N ILE A 32 2.80 9.62 -4.44
CA ILE A 32 4.19 9.73 -4.90
C ILE A 32 4.29 9.60 -6.42
N GLY A 33 3.55 8.66 -7.01
CA GLY A 33 3.48 8.47 -8.45
C GLY A 33 2.87 9.69 -9.18
N ALA A 34 1.81 10.28 -8.64
CA ALA A 34 1.19 11.48 -9.20
C ALA A 34 2.11 12.71 -9.10
N GLU A 35 2.78 12.91 -7.97
CA GLU A 35 3.76 13.98 -7.77
C GLU A 35 4.96 13.85 -8.71
N LYS A 36 5.42 12.62 -8.99
CA LYS A 36 6.57 12.36 -9.87
C LYS A 36 6.21 12.35 -11.36
N ASN A 37 4.94 12.17 -11.72
CA ASN A 37 4.44 12.32 -13.09
C ASN A 37 4.10 13.79 -13.43
N LEU A 38 4.58 14.76 -12.65
CA LEU A 38 4.63 16.18 -13.03
C LEU A 38 5.77 16.42 -14.04
N ALA A 39 5.69 15.79 -15.22
CA ALA A 39 6.36 16.14 -16.48
C ALA A 39 5.91 15.19 -17.61
#